data_AF-B4XQL3-F1
#
_entry.id   AF-B4XQL3-F1
#
_cell.length_a   1.000
_cell.length_b   1.000
_cell.length_c   1.000
_cell.angle_alpha   90.00
_cell.angle_beta   90.00
_cell.angle_gamma   90.00
#
_symmetry.space_group_name_H-M   'P 1'
#
loop_
_entity.id
_entity.type
_entity.pdbx_description
1 polymer ?
#
loop_
_entity_poly.entity_id
_entity_poly.type
_entity_poly.pdbx_seq_one_letter_code
_entity_poly.pdbx_strand_id
1 'polypeptide(L)' 'MERERKIQILKDIVNIDSTNGHEEQVANYLQKLFAEYGIESEKVQYDVHRASLVSEIGSNDGKVLAFS' A
#
# COMPACT_ATOMS: atom_id res chain seq x y z
N MET A 1 -9.85 3.07 13.92
CA MET A 1 -9.30 1.70 13.77
C MET A 1 -8.96 1.14 15.15
N GLU A 2 -9.56 0.00 15.48
CA GLU A 2 -9.25 -0.76 16.69
C GLU A 2 -7.79 -1.25 16.69
N ARG A 3 -7.18 -1.33 17.89
CA ARG A 3 -5.77 -1.75 18.06
C ARG A 3 -5.51 -3.13 17.43
N GLU A 4 -6.46 -4.05 17.56
CA GLU A 4 -6.36 -5.41 17.01
C GLU A 4 -6.28 -5.40 15.48
N ARG A 5 -7.06 -4.54 14.81
CA ARG A 5 -7.01 -4.42 13.34
C ARG A 5 -5.65 -3.94 12.86
N LYS A 6 -5.02 -2.98 13.57
CA LYS A 6 -3.67 -2.51 13.24
C LYS A 6 -2.63 -3.61 13.39
N ILE A 7 -2.73 -4.41 14.46
CA ILE A 7 -1.84 -5.56 14.69
C ILE A 7 -2.06 -6.60 13.59
N GLN A 8 -3.31 -6.84 13.16
CA GLN A 8 -3.60 -7.78 12.09
C GLN A 8 -3.00 -7.33 10.76
N ILE A 9 -3.15 -6.05 10.39
CA ILE A 9 -2.55 -5.48 9.17
C ILE A 9 -1.02 -5.68 9.17
N LEU A 10 -0.36 -5.40 10.30
CA LEU A 10 1.08 -5.61 10.43
C LEU A 10 1.46 -7.10 10.26
N LYS A 11 0.71 -8.01 10.89
CA LYS A 11 0.94 -9.46 10.75
C LYS A 11 0.75 -9.92 9.31
N ASP A 12 -0.30 -9.45 8.64
CA ASP A 12 -0.57 -9.81 7.25
C ASP A 12 0.61 -9.38 6.35
N ILE A 13 1.06 -8.13 6.46
CA ILE A 13 2.17 -7.59 5.66
C ILE A 13 3.47 -8.36 5.91
N VAL A 14 3.80 -8.67 7.18
CA VAL A 14 5.02 -9.42 7.54
C VAL A 14 4.99 -10.86 7.01
N ASN A 15 3.81 -11.47 6.85
CA ASN A 15 3.67 -12.82 6.32
C ASN A 15 3.69 -12.89 4.79
N ILE A 16 3.63 -11.77 4.08
CA ILE A 16 3.75 -11.73 2.62
C ILE A 16 5.21 -11.97 2.24
N ASP A 17 5.45 -12.92 1.33
CA ASP A 17 6.76 -13.07 0.71
C ASP A 17 7.03 -11.87 -0.21
N SER A 18 7.77 -10.93 0.34
CA SER A 18 8.17 -9.66 -0.28
C SER A 18 9.69 -9.60 -0.46
N THR A 19 10.33 -10.78 -0.52
CA THR A 19 11.73 -10.87 -0.92
C THR A 19 11.95 -10.21 -2.29
N ASN A 20 13.17 -9.77 -2.55
CA ASN A 20 13.50 -9.03 -3.78
C ASN A 20 13.01 -9.79 -5.04
N GLY A 21 12.12 -9.17 -5.81
CA GLY A 21 11.43 -9.78 -6.94
C GLY A 21 9.99 -10.21 -6.66
N HIS A 22 9.46 -10.01 -5.46
CA HIS A 22 8.08 -10.35 -5.09
C HIS A 22 7.33 -9.18 -4.42
N GLU A 23 7.86 -7.96 -4.49
CA GLU A 23 7.32 -6.79 -3.80
C GLU A 23 5.87 -6.44 -4.21
N GLU A 24 5.45 -6.80 -5.43
CA GLU A 24 4.09 -6.53 -5.92
C GLU A 24 3.00 -7.13 -5.02
N GLN A 25 3.28 -8.22 -4.29
CA GLN A 25 2.30 -8.82 -3.39
C GLN A 25 1.90 -7.87 -2.25
N VAL A 26 2.85 -7.09 -1.73
CA VAL A 26 2.60 -6.07 -0.70
C VAL A 26 1.80 -4.91 -1.29
N ALA A 27 2.15 -4.46 -2.50
CA ALA A 27 1.41 -3.41 -3.20
C ALA A 27 -0.06 -3.82 -3.45
N ASN A 28 -0.30 -5.08 -3.84
CA ASN A 28 -1.65 -5.62 -4.02
C ASN A 28 -2.45 -5.66 -2.70
N TYR A 29 -1.82 -6.03 -1.59
CA TYR A 29 -2.47 -6.03 -0.28
C TYR A 29 -2.84 -4.61 0.15
N LEU A 30 -1.91 -3.67 0.06
CA LEU A 30 -2.13 -2.27 0.45
C LEU A 30 -3.17 -1.58 -0.43
N GLN A 31 -3.18 -1.84 -1.75
CA GLN A 31 -4.20 -1.31 -2.65
C GLN A 31 -5.61 -1.74 -2.23
N LYS A 32 -5.79 -3.02 -1.87
CA LYS A 32 -7.08 -3.52 -1.36
C LYS A 32 -7.44 -2.88 -0.02
N LEU A 33 -6.48 -2.80 0.90
CA LEU A 33 -6.68 -2.19 2.22
C LEU A 33 -7.09 -0.71 2.09
N PHE A 34 -6.44 0.05 1.22
CA PHE A 34 -6.72 1.47 1.00
C PHE A 34 -8.08 1.68 0.34
N ALA A 35 -8.47 0.81 -0.61
CA ALA A 35 -9.80 0.83 -1.20
C ALA A 35 -10.92 0.60 -0.16
N GLU A 36 -10.70 -0.21 0.89
CA GLU A 36 -11.66 -0.38 2.01
C GLU A 36 -11.96 0.95 2.73
N TYR A 37 -11.04 1.93 2.67
CA TYR A 37 -11.19 3.25 3.28
C TYR A 37 -11.48 4.36 2.25
N GLY A 38 -11.73 4.01 0.99
CA GLY A 38 -11.99 4.98 -0.08
C GLY A 38 -10.77 5.80 -0.50
N ILE A 39 -9.56 5.29 -0.25
CA ILE A 39 -8.31 5.90 -0.70
C ILE A 39 -7.95 5.30 -2.05
N GLU A 40 -7.81 6.15 -3.08
CA GLU A 40 -7.40 5.71 -4.40
C GLU A 40 -5.90 5.40 -4.43
N SER A 41 -5.53 4.37 -5.17
CA SER A 41 -4.13 3.94 -5.25
C SER A 41 -3.80 3.41 -6.63
N GLU A 42 -2.71 3.93 -7.20
CA GLU A 42 -2.17 3.53 -8.48
C GLU A 42 -0.95 2.62 -8.28
N LYS A 43 -0.96 1.46 -8.95
CA LYS A 43 0.24 0.61 -9.05
C LYS A 43 1.09 1.08 -10.21
N VAL A 44 2.32 1.47 -9.92
CA VAL A 44 3.32 1.83 -10.92
C VAL A 44 4.24 0.62 -11.12
N GLN A 45 4.07 -0.07 -12.24
CA GLN A 45 4.86 -1.26 -12.56
C GLN A 45 6.31 -0.87 -12.85
N TYR A 46 7.25 -1.56 -12.20
CA TYR A 46 8.68 -1.38 -12.44
C TYR A 46 9.27 -2.56 -13.23
N ASP A 47 8.97 -3.80 -12.80
CA ASP A 47 9.43 -5.04 -13.44
C ASP A 47 8.46 -6.18 -13.13
N VAL A 48 8.66 -7.38 -13.68
CA VAL A 48 7.86 -8.57 -13.37
C VAL A 48 7.85 -8.79 -11.85
N HIS A 49 6.64 -8.82 -11.26
CA HIS A 49 6.41 -8.96 -9.81
C HIS A 49 6.96 -7.82 -8.92
N ARG A 50 7.34 -6.68 -9.53
CA ARG A 50 7.81 -5.48 -8.82
C ARG A 50 7.00 -4.26 -9.23
N ALA A 51 6.25 -3.73 -8.28
CA ALA A 51 5.46 -2.52 -8.48
C ALA A 51 5.53 -1.63 -7.23
N SER A 52 5.61 -0.32 -7.45
CA SER A 52 5.36 0.68 -6.41
C SER A 52 3.86 0.95 -6.30
N LEU A 53 3.41 1.38 -5.14
CA LEU A 53 2.04 1.83 -4.93
C LEU A 53 2.06 3.31 -4.55
N VAL A 54 1.38 4.14 -5.33
CA VAL A 54 1.18 5.56 -5.02
C VAL A 54 -0.26 5.73 -4.56
N SER A 55 -0.48 6.45 -3.47
CA SER A 55 -1.81 6.69 -2.91
C SER A 55 -1.88 8.13 -2.42
N GLU A 56 -3.01 8.78 -2.67
CA GLU A 56 -3.19 10.19 -2.33
C GLU A 56 -4.44 10.37 -1.47
N ILE A 57 -4.36 11.29 -0.50
CA ILE A 57 -5.46 11.62 0.39
C ILE A 57 -5.60 13.13 0.41
N GLY A 58 -6.74 13.62 -0.06
CA GLY A 58 -7.02 15.05 -0.21
C GLY A 58 -7.30 15.41 -1.67
N SER A 59 -7.70 16.66 -1.89
CA SER A 59 -8.20 17.14 -3.19
C SER A 59 -7.74 18.55 -3.53
N ASN A 60 -6.73 19.07 -2.80
CA ASN A 60 -6.21 20.42 -2.98
C ASN A 60 -4.77 20.40 -3.49
N ASP A 61 -4.44 21.32 -4.40
CA ASP A 61 -3.10 21.55 -4.97
C ASP A 61 -2.12 22.25 -4.00
N GLY A 62 -2.24 21.95 -2.70
CA GLY A 62 -1.42 22.51 -1.64
C GLY A 62 -0.05 21.83 -1.53
N LYS A 63 0.66 22.13 -0.44
CA LYS A 63 1.90 21.39 -0.11
C LYS A 63 1.57 19.94 0.20
N VAL A 64 2.27 19.01 -0.45
CA VAL A 64 2.11 17.57 -0.28
C VAL A 64 3.14 17.05 0.72
N LEU A 65 2.71 16.18 1.64
CA LEU A 65 3.58 15.41 2.52
C LEU A 65 3.63 13.97 2.00
N ALA A 66 4.83 13.48 1.67
CA ALA A 66 5.03 12.14 1.17
C ALA A 66 5.77 11.25 2.18
N PHE A 67 5.40 9.97 2.22
CA PHE A 67 6.11 8.91 2.92
C PHE A 67 6.60 7.90 1.87
N SER A 68 7.88 7.54 1.93
CA SER A 68 8.53 6.60 1.01
C SER A 68 9.40 5.61 1.77
#